data_AF-A0A7C7SNU4-F1
#
_entry.id   AF-A0A7C7SNU4-F1
#
_cell.length_a   1.000
_cell.length_b   1.000
_cell.length_c   1.000
_cell.angle_alpha   90.00
_cell.angle_beta   90.00
_cell.angle_gamma   90.00
#
_symmetry.space_group_name_H-M   'P 1'
#
loop_
_entity.id
_entity.type
_entity.pdbx_description
1 polymer ?
#
loop_
_entity_poly.entity_id
_entity_poly.type
_entity_poly.pdbx_seq_one_letter_code
_entity_poly.pdbx_strand_id
1 'polypeptide(L)'
;ARLAIVPMVLEARGLDVTPHMITSMKNQEDFDTADMLQIIHDDEITHVRAGTVWFEAWCEYHGKTVDETWQDLVRTYFNGVLKKPFNHDSREKAEMLRHWYEPLAEEMERLATDGKL
;
A
#
# COMPACT_ATOMS: atom_id res chain seq x y z
N ALA A 1 -13.65 2.10 7.23
CA ALA A 1 -13.08 0.99 6.46
C ALA A 1 -12.62 1.39 5.06
N ARG A 2 -13.49 1.90 4.16
CA ARG A 2 -13.13 2.13 2.74
C ARG A 2 -11.86 2.96 2.51
N LEU A 3 -11.65 4.03 3.29
CA LEU A 3 -10.43 4.85 3.24
C LEU A 3 -9.16 4.05 3.56
N ALA A 4 -9.19 3.13 4.52
CA ALA A 4 -8.03 2.32 4.87
C ALA A 4 -7.74 1.22 3.82
N ILE A 5 -8.78 0.69 3.17
CA ILE A 5 -8.62 -0.48 2.29
C ILE A 5 -8.33 -0.07 0.85
N VAL A 6 -9.12 0.83 0.25
CA VAL A 6 -8.99 1.11 -1.18
C VAL A 6 -7.69 1.86 -1.47
N PRO A 7 -7.48 3.09 -0.97
CA PRO A 7 -6.26 3.81 -1.31
C PRO A 7 -5.02 3.34 -0.57
N MET A 8 -5.14 2.85 0.66
CA MET A 8 -3.95 2.54 1.46
C MET A 8 -3.53 1.07 1.42
N VAL A 9 -4.37 0.15 0.91
CA VAL A 9 -3.98 -1.26 0.70
C VAL A 9 -3.99 -1.63 -0.78
N LEU A 10 -5.10 -1.40 -1.49
CA LEU A 10 -5.24 -1.85 -2.88
C LEU A 10 -4.40 -1.00 -3.84
N GLU A 11 -4.47 0.32 -3.75
CA GLU A 11 -3.66 1.23 -4.58
C GLU A 11 -2.18 1.20 -4.16
N ALA A 12 -1.90 1.10 -2.86
CA ALA A 12 -0.54 0.93 -2.35
C ALA A 12 0.17 -0.33 -2.88
N ARG A 13 -0.59 -1.34 -3.36
CA ARG A 13 0.00 -2.50 -4.03
C ARG A 13 0.62 -2.14 -5.39
N GLY A 14 0.06 -1.16 -6.09
CA GLY A 14 0.62 -0.64 -7.34
C GLY A 14 2.03 -0.10 -7.16
N LEU A 15 2.28 0.59 -6.03
CA LEU A 15 3.61 1.12 -5.69
C LEU A 15 4.69 0.02 -5.62
N ASP A 16 4.32 -1.16 -5.15
CA ASP A 16 5.27 -2.27 -4.96
C ASP A 16 5.53 -3.07 -6.25
N VAL A 17 4.52 -3.18 -7.12
CA VAL A 17 4.55 -4.09 -8.27
C VAL A 17 4.97 -3.40 -9.55
N THR A 18 4.47 -2.19 -9.80
CA THR A 18 4.66 -1.49 -11.07
C THR A 18 6.13 -1.22 -11.41
N PRO A 19 7.05 -0.91 -10.48
CA PRO A 19 8.46 -0.71 -10.83
C PRO A 19 9.12 -1.93 -11.50
N HIS A 20 8.75 -3.14 -11.06
CA HIS A 20 9.26 -4.36 -11.69
C HIS A 20 8.67 -4.55 -13.10
N MET A 21 7.39 -4.24 -13.29
CA MET A 21 6.75 -4.28 -14.60
C MET A 21 7.40 -3.29 -15.57
N ILE A 22 7.65 -2.04 -15.14
CA ILE A 22 8.37 -1.02 -15.93
C ILE A 22 9.74 -1.55 -16.37
N THR A 23 10.50 -2.10 -15.41
CA THR A 23 11.82 -2.67 -15.70
C THR A 23 11.72 -3.82 -16.71
N SER A 24 10.71 -4.67 -16.57
CA SER A 24 10.49 -5.79 -17.50
C SER A 24 10.14 -5.31 -18.91
N MET A 25 9.32 -4.27 -19.07
CA MET A 25 8.98 -3.71 -20.39
C MET A 25 10.20 -3.08 -21.05
N LYS A 26 11.00 -2.32 -20.30
CA LYS A 26 12.27 -1.74 -20.80
C LYS A 26 13.26 -2.81 -21.27
N ASN A 27 13.35 -3.93 -20.55
CA ASN A 27 14.22 -5.06 -20.96
C ASN A 27 13.76 -5.76 -22.24
N GLN A 28 12.47 -5.62 -22.60
CA GLN A 28 11.90 -6.11 -23.86
C GLN A 28 11.90 -5.04 -24.95
N GLU A 29 12.54 -3.89 -24.71
CA GLU A 29 12.58 -2.73 -25.61
C GLU A 29 11.19 -2.12 -25.91
N ASP A 30 10.18 -2.43 -25.09
CA ASP A 30 8.84 -1.80 -25.14
C ASP A 30 8.83 -0.57 -24.22
N PHE A 31 9.41 0.52 -24.72
CA PHE A 31 9.52 1.77 -23.98
C PHE A 31 8.18 2.51 -23.86
N ASP A 32 7.30 2.41 -24.86
CA ASP A 32 5.99 3.06 -24.85
C ASP A 32 5.11 2.53 -23.71
N THR A 33 5.07 1.21 -23.52
CA THR A 33 4.34 0.61 -22.39
C THR A 33 5.02 0.94 -21.05
N ALA A 34 6.35 0.96 -21.00
CA ALA A 34 7.08 1.31 -19.79
C ALA A 34 6.77 2.75 -19.32
N ASP A 35 6.69 3.70 -20.26
CA ASP A 35 6.37 5.10 -19.96
C ASP A 35 4.91 5.26 -19.49
N MET A 36 3.96 4.51 -20.09
CA MET A 36 2.58 4.50 -19.61
C MET A 36 2.46 3.94 -18.19
N LEU A 37 3.19 2.86 -17.89
CA LEU A 37 3.24 2.29 -16.54
C LEU A 37 3.86 3.23 -15.52
N GLN A 38 4.83 4.07 -15.93
CA GLN A 38 5.40 5.10 -15.06
C GLN A 38 4.36 6.15 -14.67
N ILE A 39 3.53 6.60 -15.63
CA ILE A 39 2.41 7.52 -15.34
C ILE A 39 1.46 6.91 -14.33
N ILE A 40 1.05 5.64 -14.54
CA ILE A 40 0.15 4.93 -13.62
C ILE A 40 0.79 4.84 -12.23
N HIS A 41 2.07 4.47 -12.14
CA HIS A 41 2.77 4.39 -10.85
C HIS A 41 2.75 5.73 -10.11
N ASP A 42 2.97 6.84 -10.81
CA ASP A 42 3.02 8.17 -10.20
C ASP A 42 1.62 8.65 -9.76
N ASP A 43 0.57 8.26 -10.49
CA ASP A 43 -0.82 8.47 -10.08
C ASP A 43 -1.15 7.69 -8.80
N GLU A 44 -0.68 6.44 -8.68
CA GLU A 44 -0.90 5.64 -7.46
C GLU A 44 -0.25 6.26 -6.22
N ILE A 45 0.91 6.94 -6.35
CA ILE A 45 1.50 7.69 -5.23
C ILE A 45 0.52 8.75 -4.73
N THR A 46 -0.11 9.48 -5.67
CA THR A 46 -1.05 10.55 -5.35
C THR A 46 -2.33 10.00 -4.72
N HIS A 47 -2.84 8.87 -5.20
CA HIS A 47 -4.04 8.27 -4.62
C HIS A 47 -3.79 7.71 -3.21
N VAL A 48 -2.68 7.00 -3.01
CA VAL A 48 -2.28 6.51 -1.68
C VAL A 48 -2.09 7.70 -0.72
N ARG A 49 -1.44 8.77 -1.17
CA ARG A 49 -1.25 10.00 -0.37
C ARG A 49 -2.57 10.63 0.03
N ALA A 50 -3.52 10.75 -0.90
CA ALA A 50 -4.84 11.26 -0.59
C ALA A 50 -5.53 10.37 0.47
N GLY A 51 -5.42 9.04 0.34
CA GLY A 51 -5.88 8.10 1.35
C GLY A 51 -5.27 8.34 2.73
N THR A 52 -3.94 8.42 2.80
CA THR A 52 -3.17 8.69 4.03
C THR A 52 -3.64 9.99 4.70
N VAL A 53 -3.64 11.11 3.98
CA VAL A 53 -3.99 12.43 4.53
C VAL A 53 -5.43 12.45 5.06
N TRP A 54 -6.39 11.92 4.32
CA TRP A 54 -7.78 11.87 4.78
C TRP A 54 -7.97 10.93 5.96
N PHE A 55 -7.22 9.83 5.99
CA PHE A 55 -7.27 8.88 7.10
C PHE A 55 -6.69 9.47 8.39
N GLU A 56 -5.55 10.15 8.30
CA GLU A 56 -4.93 10.89 9.41
C GLU A 56 -5.87 11.97 9.95
N ALA A 57 -6.41 12.83 9.08
CA ALA A 57 -7.35 13.87 9.49
C ALA A 57 -8.60 13.30 10.16
N TRP A 58 -9.10 12.15 9.66
CA TRP A 58 -10.23 11.46 10.27
C TRP A 58 -9.87 10.91 11.65
N CYS A 59 -8.69 10.30 11.80
CA CYS A 59 -8.20 9.80 13.08
C CYS A 59 -8.00 10.92 14.10
N GLU A 60 -7.40 12.04 13.69
CA GLU A 60 -7.23 13.23 14.51
C GLU A 60 -8.57 13.75 15.03
N TYR A 61 -9.55 13.94 14.13
CA TYR A 61 -10.88 14.41 14.49
C TYR A 61 -11.59 13.48 15.48
N HIS A 62 -11.33 12.17 15.42
CA HIS A 62 -11.93 11.17 16.32
C HIS A 62 -11.05 10.82 17.53
N GLY A 63 -9.89 11.45 17.71
CA GLY A 63 -8.96 11.16 18.80
C GLY A 63 -8.42 9.72 18.78
N LYS A 64 -8.12 9.19 17.58
CA LYS A 64 -7.65 7.82 17.37
C LYS A 64 -6.17 7.78 16.95
N THR A 65 -5.43 6.78 17.42
CA THR A 65 -4.08 6.48 16.93
C THR A 65 -4.16 5.96 15.48
N VAL A 66 -3.39 6.55 14.58
CA VAL A 66 -3.52 6.31 13.13
C VAL A 66 -3.12 4.88 12.76
N ASP A 67 -1.93 4.45 13.18
CA ASP A 67 -1.37 3.14 12.87
C ASP A 67 -2.21 2.00 13.45
N GLU A 68 -2.58 2.07 14.74
CA GLU A 68 -3.43 1.07 15.38
C GLU A 68 -4.80 0.96 14.68
N THR A 69 -5.43 2.11 14.40
CA THR A 69 -6.75 2.13 13.74
C THR A 69 -6.68 1.59 12.33
N TRP A 70 -5.63 1.94 11.57
CA TRP A 70 -5.45 1.43 10.23
C TRP A 70 -5.26 -0.09 10.25
N GLN A 71 -4.39 -0.59 11.12
CA GLN A 71 -4.13 -2.03 11.24
C GLN A 71 -5.39 -2.81 11.61
N ASP A 72 -6.19 -2.31 12.56
CA ASP A 72 -7.46 -2.95 12.94
C ASP A 72 -8.47 -2.99 11.80
N LEU A 73 -8.57 -1.92 11.00
CA LEU A 73 -9.41 -1.90 9.83
C LEU A 73 -8.92 -2.89 8.76
N VAL A 74 -7.61 -3.00 8.55
CA VAL A 74 -7.04 -3.96 7.60
C VAL A 74 -7.31 -5.39 8.08
N ARG A 75 -7.06 -5.73 9.35
CA ARG A 75 -7.38 -7.04 9.93
C ARG A 75 -8.87 -7.41 9.75
N THR A 76 -9.75 -6.42 9.92
CA THR A 76 -11.20 -6.65 9.89
C THR A 76 -11.76 -6.79 8.48
N TYR A 77 -11.23 -6.02 7.51
CA TYR A 77 -11.87 -5.82 6.22
C TYR A 77 -11.05 -6.27 5.01
N PHE A 78 -9.78 -6.68 5.19
CA PHE A 78 -8.95 -7.20 4.12
C PHE A 78 -8.76 -8.71 4.25
N ASN A 79 -9.37 -9.46 3.33
CA ASN A 79 -9.30 -10.94 3.30
C ASN A 79 -8.05 -11.42 2.55
N GLY A 80 -6.86 -11.03 3.02
CA GLY A 80 -5.59 -11.39 2.41
C GLY A 80 -4.38 -10.96 3.25
N VAL A 81 -3.18 -11.12 2.67
CA VAL A 81 -1.91 -10.70 3.32
C VAL A 81 -1.31 -9.50 2.60
N LEU A 82 -0.66 -8.61 3.36
CA LEU A 82 0.15 -7.54 2.79
C LEU A 82 1.45 -8.12 2.24
N LYS A 83 1.60 -8.12 0.91
CA LYS A 83 2.70 -8.83 0.23
C LYS A 83 3.96 -7.98 0.12
N LYS A 84 5.05 -8.48 0.73
CA LYS A 84 6.43 -8.03 0.50
C LYS A 84 6.92 -8.45 -0.91
N PRO A 85 7.99 -7.84 -1.46
CA PRO A 85 8.70 -6.66 -0.93
C PRO A 85 7.88 -5.37 -1.10
N PHE A 86 8.06 -4.42 -0.18
CA PHE A 86 7.43 -3.11 -0.27
C PHE A 86 8.34 -2.09 -0.95
N ASN A 87 7.80 -1.25 -1.82
CA ASN A 87 8.50 -0.09 -2.35
C ASN A 87 8.43 1.05 -1.33
N HIS A 88 9.37 1.04 -0.41
CA HIS A 88 9.38 1.99 0.69
C HIS A 88 9.51 3.43 0.23
N ASP A 89 10.33 3.70 -0.77
CA ASP A 89 10.54 5.07 -1.26
C ASP A 89 9.24 5.66 -1.84
N SER A 90 8.44 4.84 -2.53
CA SER A 90 7.17 5.31 -3.10
C SER A 90 6.06 5.40 -2.07
N ARG A 91 6.02 4.47 -1.10
CA ARG A 91 5.10 4.57 0.05
C ARG A 91 5.41 5.78 0.94
N GLU A 92 6.68 6.09 1.13
CA GLU A 92 7.14 7.27 1.89
C GLU A 92 6.80 8.58 1.17
N LYS A 93 6.92 8.64 -0.17
CA LYS A 93 6.39 9.75 -0.97
C LYS A 93 4.87 9.94 -0.83
N ALA A 94 4.15 8.84 -0.55
CA ALA A 94 2.73 8.86 -0.27
C ALA A 94 2.40 9.05 1.23
N GLU A 95 3.40 9.41 2.05
CA GLU A 95 3.29 9.62 3.49
C GLU A 95 2.83 8.37 4.28
N MET A 96 2.82 7.19 3.65
CA MET A 96 2.46 5.93 4.28
C MET A 96 3.69 5.33 4.98
N LEU A 97 3.76 5.48 6.31
CA LEU A 97 4.94 5.15 7.09
C LEU A 97 5.12 3.64 7.33
N ARG A 98 6.39 3.19 7.35
CA ARG A 98 6.78 1.76 7.47
C ARG A 98 6.15 1.05 8.67
N HIS A 99 6.05 1.73 9.81
CA HIS A 99 5.52 1.15 11.04
C HIS A 99 4.03 0.79 10.96
N TRP A 100 3.30 1.28 9.95
CA TRP A 100 1.88 0.94 9.77
C TRP A 100 1.73 -0.46 9.18
N TYR A 101 2.51 -0.78 8.14
CA TYR A 101 2.28 -1.96 7.31
C TYR A 101 3.30 -3.07 7.49
N GLU A 102 4.54 -2.80 7.91
CA GLU A 102 5.53 -3.87 8.07
C GLU A 102 5.22 -4.84 9.21
N PRO A 103 4.91 -4.37 10.45
CA PRO A 103 4.56 -5.27 11.54
C PRO A 103 3.32 -6.11 11.21
N LEU A 104 2.32 -5.47 10.57
CA LEU A 104 1.09 -6.14 10.18
C LEU A 104 1.34 -7.19 9.09
N ALA A 105 2.21 -6.91 8.12
CA ALA A 105 2.57 -7.89 7.09
C ALA A 105 3.20 -9.15 7.68
N GLU A 106 4.12 -8.98 8.64
CA GLU A 106 4.77 -10.08 9.35
C GLU A 106 3.80 -10.89 10.22
N GLU A 107 2.87 -10.22 10.88
CA GLU A 107 1.78 -10.86 11.61
C GLU A 107 0.92 -11.71 10.67
N MET A 108 0.44 -11.12 9.57
CA MET A 108 -0.44 -11.78 8.60
C MET A 108 0.23 -12.95 7.89
N GLU A 109 1.50 -12.82 7.50
CA GLU A 109 2.26 -13.91 6.87
C GLU A 109 2.41 -15.12 7.81
N ARG A 110 2.69 -14.85 9.09
CA ARG A 110 2.75 -15.89 10.13
C ARG A 110 1.41 -16.60 10.31
N LEU A 111 0.31 -15.84 10.41
CA LEU A 111 -1.03 -16.41 10.57
C LEU A 111 -1.46 -17.21 9.34
N ALA A 112 -1.11 -16.76 8.13
CA ALA A 112 -1.38 -17.49 6.90
C ALA A 112 -0.60 -18.81 6.83
N THR A 113 0.67 -18.81 7.28
CA THR A 113 1.51 -20.03 7.34
C THR A 113 0.97 -21.03 8.37
N ASP A 114 0.40 -20.55 9.47
CA ASP A 114 -0.23 -21.35 10.52
C ASP A 114 -1.64 -21.87 10.15
N GLY A 115 -2.20 -21.48 8.99
CA GLY A 115 -3.57 -21.83 8.59
C GLY A 115 -4.67 -21.13 9.42
N LYS A 116 -4.37 -19.95 9.98
CA LYS A 116 -5.24 -19.17 10.88
C LYS A 116 -5.81 -17.90 10.24
N LEU A 117 -5.60 -17.71 8.94
CA LEU A 117 -6.09 -16.55 8.17
C LEU A 117 -7.34 -16.90 7.36
#